data_AF-A0A966NV21-F1
#
_entry.id   AF-A0A966NV21-F1
#
_cell.length_a   1.000
_cell.length_b   1.000
_cell.length_c   1.000
_cell.angle_alpha   90.00
_cell.angle_beta   90.00
_cell.angle_gamma   90.00
#
_symmetry.space_group_name_H-M   'P 1'
#
loop_
_entity.id
_entity.type
_entity.pdbx_description
1 polymer ?
#
loop_
_entity_poly.entity_id
_entity_poly.type
_entity_poly.pdbx_seq_one_letter_code
_entity_poly.pdbx_strand_id
1 'polypeptide(L)'
;MSDIVAEQVAEATPTQPWLRPQSAIRRDIATFVGLAVLAYAIVLFTGFARVDGWLIVFFCLSFGLIFRRARMMSQKDRRNALVQVVIVAAAVVAFLPWMSILASVAAKGVTALRPNFFFRDMRTTTPDDELTLGGAAHALLGTFTMVIIAT
;
A
#
# COMPACT_ATOMS: atom_id res chain seq x y z
N MET A 1 -69.02 -18.07 -9.09
CA MET A 1 -68.57 -16.72 -8.70
C MET A 1 -67.23 -16.91 -8.01
N SER A 2 -66.19 -16.89 -8.83
CA SER A 2 -64.84 -17.41 -8.57
C SER A 2 -63.82 -16.29 -8.71
N ASP A 3 -64.10 -15.16 -8.05
CA ASP A 3 -63.21 -13.99 -8.06
C ASP A 3 -62.32 -14.06 -6.82
N ILE A 4 -61.42 -15.04 -6.85
CA ILE A 4 -60.31 -15.12 -5.91
C ILE A 4 -59.31 -14.08 -6.41
N VAL A 5 -59.34 -12.94 -5.72
CA VAL A 5 -58.42 -11.81 -5.78
C VAL A 5 -57.06 -12.25 -6.32
N ALA A 6 -56.80 -11.91 -7.58
CA ALA A 6 -55.47 -11.97 -8.16
C ALA A 6 -54.62 -10.90 -7.46
N GLU A 7 -54.05 -11.28 -6.33
CA GLU A 7 -53.06 -10.49 -5.63
C GLU A 7 -51.89 -10.26 -6.60
N GLN A 8 -51.78 -9.05 -7.11
CA GLN A 8 -50.64 -8.65 -7.92
C GLN A 8 -49.41 -8.69 -7.02
N VAL A 9 -48.74 -9.83 -7.04
CA VAL A 9 -47.37 -9.99 -6.55
C VAL A 9 -46.52 -9.06 -7.40
N ALA A 10 -46.28 -7.85 -6.90
CA ALA A 10 -45.34 -6.92 -7.50
C ALA A 10 -44.00 -7.66 -7.59
N GLU A 11 -43.60 -7.99 -8.82
CA GLU A 11 -42.38 -8.72 -9.10
C GLU A 11 -41.19 -7.90 -8.58
N ALA A 12 -40.65 -8.31 -7.43
CA ALA A 12 -39.55 -7.61 -6.78
C ALA A 12 -38.32 -7.69 -7.69
N THR A 13 -38.06 -6.60 -8.41
CA THR A 13 -36.91 -6.54 -9.32
C THR A 13 -35.63 -6.73 -8.50
N PRO A 14 -34.77 -7.72 -8.82
CA PRO A 14 -33.56 -7.99 -8.04
C PRO A 14 -32.67 -6.74 -8.03
N THR A 15 -32.64 -6.04 -6.91
CA THR A 15 -31.74 -4.90 -6.74
C THR A 15 -30.39 -5.43 -6.30
N GLN A 16 -29.29 -4.95 -6.90
CA GLN A 16 -27.93 -5.37 -6.56
C GLN A 16 -27.27 -4.32 -5.64
N PRO A 17 -27.51 -4.34 -4.31
CA PRO A 17 -27.03 -3.32 -3.38
C PRO A 17 -25.49 -3.29 -3.24
N TRP A 18 -24.79 -4.31 -3.71
CA TRP A 18 -23.33 -4.38 -3.73
C TRP A 18 -22.71 -3.60 -4.90
N LEU A 19 -23.48 -3.25 -5.94
CA LEU A 19 -22.96 -2.43 -7.04
C LEU A 19 -22.78 -0.99 -6.56
N ARG A 20 -21.52 -0.58 -6.39
CA ARG A 20 -21.18 0.82 -6.19
C ARG A 20 -21.28 1.58 -7.51
N PRO A 21 -21.95 2.75 -7.55
CA PRO A 21 -21.98 3.56 -8.76
C PRO A 21 -20.57 4.05 -9.10
N GLN A 22 -20.22 4.06 -10.39
CA GLN A 22 -18.88 4.50 -10.83
C GLN A 22 -18.54 5.93 -10.39
N SER A 23 -19.55 6.80 -10.24
CA SER A 23 -19.36 8.16 -9.75
C SER A 23 -18.85 8.21 -8.29
N ALA A 24 -19.28 7.28 -7.43
CA ALA A 24 -18.79 7.19 -6.06
C ALA A 24 -17.33 6.71 -6.03
N ILE A 25 -16.98 5.74 -6.86
CA ILE A 25 -15.60 5.24 -7.00
C ILE A 25 -14.68 6.37 -7.46
N ARG A 26 -15.08 7.13 -8.49
CA ARG A 26 -14.29 8.26 -9.01
C ARG A 26 -14.08 9.34 -7.94
N ARG A 27 -15.09 9.64 -7.12
CA ARG A 27 -14.96 10.61 -6.01
C ARG A 27 -14.01 10.14 -4.92
N ASP A 28 -14.06 8.85 -4.56
CA ASP A 28 -13.12 8.29 -3.59
C ASP A 28 -11.68 8.33 -4.12
N ILE A 29 -11.47 7.93 -5.39
CA ILE A 29 -10.15 8.03 -6.05
C ILE A 29 -9.68 9.50 -6.06
N ALA A 30 -10.52 10.44 -6.48
CA ALA A 30 -10.17 11.86 -6.50
C ALA A 30 -9.83 12.38 -5.09
N THR A 31 -10.53 11.91 -4.06
CA THR A 31 -10.22 12.26 -2.66
C THR A 31 -8.85 11.74 -2.26
N PHE A 32 -8.53 10.47 -2.53
CA PHE A 32 -7.22 9.90 -2.20
C PHE A 32 -6.08 10.54 -3.01
N VAL A 33 -6.31 10.86 -4.29
CA VAL A 33 -5.34 11.60 -5.10
C VAL A 33 -5.11 13.01 -4.52
N GLY A 34 -6.19 13.71 -4.14
CA GLY A 34 -6.08 15.01 -3.48
C GLY A 34 -5.30 14.94 -2.16
N LEU A 35 -5.54 13.90 -1.35
CA LEU A 35 -4.78 13.65 -0.12
C LEU A 35 -3.31 13.35 -0.39
N ALA A 36 -2.99 12.58 -1.44
CA ALA A 36 -1.63 12.27 -1.84
C ALA A 36 -0.85 13.53 -2.23
N VAL A 37 -1.47 14.42 -3.01
CA VAL A 37 -0.89 15.71 -3.39
C VAL A 37 -0.72 16.62 -2.17
N LEU A 38 -1.72 16.68 -1.29
CA LEU A 38 -1.63 17.48 -0.07
C LEU A 38 -0.53 16.98 0.88
N ALA A 39 -0.41 15.66 1.04
CA ALA A 39 0.67 15.06 1.82
C ALA A 39 2.05 15.38 1.24
N TYR A 40 2.17 15.41 -0.10
CA TYR A 40 3.41 15.80 -0.78
C TYR A 40 3.77 17.25 -0.50
N ALA A 41 2.81 18.16 -0.60
CA ALA A 41 3.01 19.56 -0.26
C ALA A 41 3.46 19.74 1.21
N ILE A 42 2.80 19.06 2.16
CA ILE A 42 3.15 19.13 3.59
C ILE A 42 4.61 18.71 3.83
N VAL A 43 5.05 17.61 3.21
CA VAL A 43 6.43 17.12 3.37
C VAL A 43 7.45 18.06 2.76
N LEU A 44 7.12 18.69 1.63
CA LEU A 44 7.94 19.73 1.00
C LEU A 44 8.18 20.93 1.92
N PHE A 45 7.13 21.40 2.62
CA PHE A 45 7.23 22.54 3.53
C PHE A 45 7.88 22.19 4.88
N THR A 46 7.65 20.99 5.40
CA THR A 46 8.18 20.58 6.72
C THR A 46 9.61 20.08 6.68
N GLY A 47 10.17 19.79 5.49
CA GLY A 47 11.51 19.22 5.36
C GLY A 47 11.63 17.80 5.93
N PHE A 48 10.51 17.14 6.22
CA PHE A 48 10.46 15.78 6.73
C PHE A 48 10.96 14.78 5.67
N ALA A 49 11.38 13.58 6.09
CA ALA A 49 12.00 12.57 5.22
C ALA A 49 11.29 12.41 3.85
N ARG A 50 12.06 12.41 2.75
CA ARG A 50 11.56 12.59 1.37
C ARG A 50 10.38 11.67 0.99
N VAL A 51 10.65 10.37 0.77
CA VAL A 51 9.62 9.40 0.36
C VAL A 51 8.89 8.84 1.58
N ASP A 52 9.64 8.57 2.65
CA ASP A 52 9.12 7.92 3.85
C ASP A 52 8.18 8.84 4.63
N GLY A 53 8.52 10.12 4.73
CA GLY A 53 7.66 11.14 5.32
C GLY A 53 6.41 11.38 4.50
N TRP A 54 6.49 11.31 3.17
CA TRP A 54 5.30 11.42 2.32
C TRP A 54 4.31 10.29 2.60
N LEU A 55 4.80 9.06 2.72
CA LEU A 55 3.96 7.91 3.03
C LEU A 55 3.32 8.02 4.41
N ILE A 56 4.09 8.45 5.43
CA ILE A 56 3.59 8.68 6.79
C ILE A 56 2.48 9.73 6.80
N VAL A 57 2.72 10.90 6.19
CA VAL A 57 1.77 12.01 6.18
C VAL A 57 0.51 11.63 5.40
N PHE A 58 0.66 11.00 4.24
CA PHE A 58 -0.46 10.52 3.44
C PHE A 58 -1.32 9.51 4.20
N PHE A 59 -0.68 8.58 4.91
CA PHE A 59 -1.37 7.62 5.74
C PHE A 59 -2.13 8.29 6.90
N CYS A 60 -1.49 9.18 7.66
CA CYS A 60 -2.14 9.89 8.76
C CYS A 60 -3.37 10.70 8.27
N LEU A 61 -3.24 11.36 7.12
CA LEU A 61 -4.32 12.16 6.54
C LEU A 61 -5.49 11.28 6.05
N SER A 62 -5.17 10.17 5.38
CA SER A 62 -6.15 9.17 4.93
C SER A 62 -6.86 8.52 6.11
N PHE A 63 -6.12 8.11 7.14
CA PHE A 63 -6.65 7.55 8.38
C PHE A 63 -7.59 8.54 9.07
N GLY A 64 -7.19 9.81 9.19
CA GLY A 64 -8.03 10.87 9.75
C GLY A 64 -9.35 11.05 8.98
N LEU A 65 -9.33 10.99 7.65
CA LEU A 65 -10.56 11.06 6.85
C LEU A 65 -11.48 9.86 7.06
N ILE A 66 -10.94 8.64 7.08
CA ILE A 66 -11.73 7.42 7.29
C ILE A 66 -12.32 7.43 8.71
N PHE A 67 -11.52 7.79 9.71
CA PHE A 67 -11.98 7.91 11.10
C PHE A 67 -13.10 8.97 11.23
N ARG A 68 -12.95 10.13 10.58
CA ARG A 68 -14.00 11.16 10.55
C ARG A 68 -15.28 10.65 9.89
N ARG A 69 -15.18 9.95 8.76
CA ARG A 69 -16.34 9.35 8.07
C ARG A 69 -17.02 8.30 8.96
N ALA A 70 -16.24 7.46 9.65
CA ALA A 70 -16.75 6.44 10.57
C ALA A 70 -17.53 7.04 11.76
N ARG A 71 -17.15 8.23 12.24
CA ARG A 71 -17.84 8.94 13.34
C ARG A 71 -19.23 9.48 12.95
N MET A 72 -19.48 9.72 11.67
CA MET A 72 -20.75 10.25 11.15
C MET A 72 -21.79 9.17 10.81
N MET A 73 -21.45 7.89 10.98
CA MET A 73 -22.30 6.76 10.63
C MET A 73 -23.20 6.29 11.79
N SER A 74 -24.30 5.61 11.44
CA SER A 74 -25.24 5.01 12.41
C SER A 74 -24.57 3.94 13.28
N GLN A 75 -25.16 3.62 14.44
CA GLN A 75 -24.55 2.78 15.49
C GLN A 75 -24.10 1.39 15.02
N LYS A 76 -24.86 0.76 14.12
CA LYS A 76 -24.52 -0.56 13.54
C LYS A 76 -23.30 -0.48 12.62
N ASP A 77 -23.27 0.55 11.77
CA ASP A 77 -22.18 0.80 10.82
C ASP A 77 -20.90 1.27 11.52
N ARG A 78 -21.04 1.95 12.67
CA ARG A 78 -19.93 2.53 13.43
C ARG A 78 -18.96 1.48 13.97
N ARG A 79 -19.45 0.31 14.42
CA ARG A 79 -18.59 -0.77 14.93
C ARG A 79 -17.76 -1.39 13.80
N ASN A 80 -18.41 -1.68 12.67
CA ASN A 80 -17.73 -2.20 11.48
C ASN A 80 -16.69 -1.19 10.95
N ALA A 81 -17.06 0.08 10.87
CA ALA A 81 -16.15 1.14 10.43
C ALA A 81 -14.95 1.31 11.39
N LEU A 82 -15.16 1.18 12.71
CA LEU A 82 -14.06 1.25 13.68
C LEU A 82 -13.09 0.08 13.51
N VAL A 83 -13.59 -1.15 13.40
CA VAL A 83 -12.74 -2.35 13.19
C VAL A 83 -11.97 -2.21 11.88
N GLN A 84 -12.64 -1.77 10.81
CA GLN A 84 -11.99 -1.51 9.53
C GLN A 84 -10.86 -0.49 9.65
N VAL A 85 -11.09 0.63 10.36
CA VAL A 85 -10.07 1.65 10.61
C VAL A 85 -8.86 1.08 11.35
N VAL A 86 -9.09 0.26 12.38
CA VAL A 86 -8.02 -0.38 13.16
C VAL A 86 -7.21 -1.35 12.30
N ILE A 87 -7.88 -2.21 11.52
CA ILE A 87 -7.20 -3.18 10.63
C ILE A 87 -6.36 -2.46 9.58
N VAL A 88 -6.92 -1.42 8.94
CA VAL A 88 -6.19 -0.63 7.95
C VAL A 88 -4.98 0.06 8.60
N ALA A 89 -5.12 0.55 9.84
CA ALA A 89 -3.97 1.13 10.52
C ALA A 89 -2.89 0.12 10.87
N ALA A 90 -3.26 -1.05 11.38
CA ALA A 90 -2.31 -2.12 11.66
C ALA A 90 -1.58 -2.56 10.38
N ALA A 91 -2.32 -2.71 9.26
CA ALA A 91 -1.76 -3.06 7.97
C ALA A 91 -0.75 -2.01 7.49
N VAL A 92 -1.07 -0.71 7.60
CA VAL A 92 -0.14 0.33 7.15
C VAL A 92 1.07 0.43 8.07
N VAL A 93 0.90 0.33 9.39
CA VAL A 93 2.04 0.32 10.33
C VAL A 93 2.99 -0.86 10.03
N ALA A 94 2.45 -2.04 9.70
CA ALA A 94 3.26 -3.19 9.32
C ALA A 94 3.95 -3.01 7.95
N PHE A 95 3.29 -2.32 7.00
CA PHE A 95 3.81 -2.11 5.65
C PHE A 95 4.79 -0.94 5.54
N LEU A 96 4.71 0.02 6.45
CA LEU A 96 5.55 1.22 6.49
C LEU A 96 7.06 0.93 6.47
N PRO A 97 7.61 0.04 7.32
CA PRO A 97 9.05 -0.25 7.32
C PRO A 97 9.50 -0.90 6.00
N TRP A 98 8.66 -1.73 5.38
CA TRP A 98 8.97 -2.35 4.08
C TRP A 98 9.14 -1.28 3.01
N MET A 99 8.21 -0.32 2.95
CA MET A 99 8.28 0.76 1.97
C MET A 99 9.51 1.65 2.18
N SER A 100 9.91 1.93 3.42
CA SER A 100 11.12 2.73 3.70
C SER A 100 12.39 2.01 3.21
N ILE A 101 12.49 0.69 3.45
CA ILE A 101 13.62 -0.10 2.95
C ILE A 101 13.62 -0.11 1.41
N LEU A 102 12.49 -0.41 0.78
CA LEU A 102 12.41 -0.47 -0.68
C LEU A 102 12.71 0.88 -1.34
N ALA A 103 12.16 1.98 -0.79
CA ALA A 103 12.39 3.32 -1.32
C ALA A 103 13.85 3.74 -1.20
N SER A 104 14.48 3.48 -0.06
CA SER A 104 15.90 3.82 0.16
C SER A 104 16.83 2.97 -0.71
N VAL A 105 16.57 1.66 -0.82
CA VAL A 105 17.32 0.74 -1.69
C VAL A 105 17.14 1.12 -3.16
N ALA A 106 15.94 1.48 -3.61
CA ALA A 106 15.74 1.91 -4.99
C ALA A 106 16.46 3.24 -5.28
N ALA A 107 16.26 4.25 -4.45
CA ALA A 107 16.81 5.58 -4.67
C ALA A 107 18.35 5.63 -4.60
N LYS A 108 18.95 4.89 -3.65
CA LYS A 108 20.42 4.86 -3.46
C LYS A 108 21.08 3.72 -4.23
N GLY A 109 20.37 2.60 -4.43
CA GLY A 109 20.90 1.43 -5.08
C GLY A 109 21.06 1.63 -6.58
N VAL A 110 20.07 2.22 -7.27
CA VAL A 110 20.11 2.40 -8.73
C VAL A 110 21.35 3.19 -9.19
N THR A 111 21.74 4.23 -8.46
CA THR A 111 22.94 5.01 -8.78
C THR A 111 24.24 4.26 -8.50
N ALA A 112 24.18 3.22 -7.67
CA ALA A 112 25.32 2.38 -7.32
C ALA A 112 25.42 1.09 -8.15
N LEU A 113 24.40 0.76 -8.96
CA LEU A 113 24.42 -0.42 -9.83
C LEU A 113 25.42 -0.21 -10.97
N ARG A 114 26.47 -1.04 -10.97
CA ARG A 114 27.45 -1.11 -12.06
C ARG A 114 27.49 -2.54 -12.60
N PRO A 115 27.68 -2.74 -13.91
CA PRO A 115 27.83 -4.10 -14.48
C PRO A 115 28.95 -4.90 -13.78
N ASN A 116 30.00 -4.19 -13.36
CA ASN A 116 31.13 -4.75 -12.64
C ASN A 116 30.75 -5.51 -11.36
N PHE A 117 29.78 -4.97 -10.62
CA PHE A 117 29.30 -5.51 -9.34
C PHE A 117 28.70 -6.91 -9.51
N PHE A 118 28.05 -7.16 -10.64
CA PHE A 118 27.41 -8.44 -10.93
C PHE A 118 28.35 -9.46 -11.58
N PHE A 119 29.16 -9.03 -12.55
CA PHE A 119 29.90 -9.96 -13.41
C PHE A 119 31.37 -10.18 -13.01
N ARG A 120 31.92 -9.43 -12.05
CA ARG A 120 33.26 -9.72 -11.51
C ARG A 120 33.25 -10.69 -10.33
N ASP A 121 34.40 -11.33 -10.13
CA ASP A 121 34.66 -12.32 -9.09
C ASP A 121 34.77 -11.69 -7.68
N MET A 122 34.65 -12.54 -6.65
CA MET A 122 34.60 -12.16 -5.23
C MET A 122 35.95 -12.38 -4.52
N ARG A 123 37.09 -12.23 -5.21
CA ARG A 123 38.40 -12.70 -4.70
C ARG A 123 38.96 -11.88 -3.54
N THR A 124 38.71 -10.57 -3.51
CA THR A 124 39.26 -9.64 -2.52
C THR A 124 38.18 -8.74 -1.90
N THR A 125 36.93 -9.17 -1.98
CA THR A 125 35.76 -8.39 -1.58
C THR A 125 35.25 -8.78 -0.21
N THR A 126 35.06 -7.78 0.63
CA THR A 126 34.50 -7.83 1.97
C THR A 126 33.13 -7.14 1.95
N PRO A 127 32.19 -7.46 2.85
CA PRO A 127 30.85 -6.85 2.84
C PRO A 127 30.82 -5.31 2.93
N ASP A 128 31.87 -4.71 3.48
CA ASP A 128 31.99 -3.25 3.66
C ASP A 128 32.76 -2.54 2.54
N ASP A 129 33.22 -3.29 1.53
CA ASP A 129 33.99 -2.72 0.42
C ASP A 129 33.11 -1.93 -0.57
N GLU A 130 33.75 -1.05 -1.35
CA GLU A 130 33.08 -0.28 -2.38
C GLU A 130 32.36 -1.15 -3.42
N LEU A 131 31.19 -0.69 -3.89
CA LEU A 131 30.41 -1.35 -4.95
C LEU A 131 31.09 -1.38 -6.33
N THR A 132 32.32 -0.85 -6.43
CA THR A 132 33.17 -0.98 -7.60
C THR A 132 33.78 -2.38 -7.70
N LEU A 133 33.87 -3.14 -6.60
CA LEU A 133 34.31 -4.52 -6.63
C LEU A 133 33.14 -5.49 -6.91
N GLY A 134 33.45 -6.70 -7.39
CA GLY A 134 32.46 -7.67 -7.88
C GLY A 134 31.76 -8.48 -6.78
N GLY A 135 31.10 -9.57 -7.17
CA GLY A 135 30.63 -10.60 -6.24
C GLY A 135 29.13 -10.63 -5.94
N ALA A 136 28.32 -9.70 -6.45
CA ALA A 136 26.89 -9.70 -6.18
C ALA A 136 26.17 -10.94 -6.74
N ALA A 137 26.50 -11.35 -7.96
CA ALA A 137 25.95 -12.58 -8.55
C ALA A 137 26.44 -13.83 -7.81
N HIS A 138 27.68 -13.84 -7.35
CA HIS A 138 28.23 -14.94 -6.56
C HIS A 138 27.50 -15.10 -5.22
N ALA A 139 27.21 -13.99 -4.54
CA ALA A 139 26.43 -14.00 -3.30
C ALA A 139 25.00 -14.51 -3.54
N LEU A 140 24.32 -14.02 -4.58
CA LEU A 140 22.97 -14.47 -4.95
C LEU A 140 22.93 -15.96 -5.28
N LEU A 141 23.88 -16.44 -6.10
CA LEU A 141 23.99 -17.85 -6.44
C LEU A 141 24.30 -18.70 -5.22
N GLY A 142 25.19 -18.25 -4.33
CA GLY A 142 25.49 -18.93 -3.08
C GLY A 142 24.24 -19.11 -2.21
N THR A 143 23.47 -18.04 -2.00
CA THR A 143 22.19 -18.12 -1.28
C THR A 143 21.20 -19.05 -1.97
N PHE A 144 21.07 -18.96 -3.29
CA PHE A 144 20.15 -19.82 -4.05
C PHE A 144 20.54 -21.30 -3.95
N THR A 145 21.83 -21.62 -4.06
CA THR A 145 22.35 -22.97 -3.86
C THR A 145 22.12 -23.47 -2.44
N MET A 146 22.33 -22.64 -1.41
CA MET A 146 22.00 -23.04 -0.03
C MET A 146 20.51 -23.38 0.13
N VAL A 147 19.62 -22.56 -0.42
CA VAL A 147 18.17 -22.82 -0.36
C VAL A 147 17.79 -24.10 -1.09
N ILE A 148 18.37 -24.34 -2.27
CA ILE A 148 18.12 -25.57 -3.05
C ILE A 148 18.60 -26.81 -2.29
N ILE A 149 19.80 -26.78 -1.71
CA ILE A 149 20.34 -27.93 -0.97
C ILE A 149 19.53 -28.17 0.32
N ALA A 150 18.98 -27.11 0.92
CA ALA A 150 18.17 -27.19 2.12
C ALA A 150 16.70 -27.60 1.90
N THR A 151 16.22 -27.59 0.65
CA THR A 151 14.83 -27.96 0.28
C THR A 151 14.76 -29.41 -0.15
#